data_AF-A0A016SZ75-F1
#
_entry.id   AF-A0A016SZ75-F1
#
_cell.length_a   1.000
_cell.length_b   1.000
_cell.length_c   1.000
_cell.angle_alpha   90.00
_cell.angle_beta   90.00
_cell.angle_gamma   90.00
#
_symmetry.space_group_name_H-M   'P 1'
#
loop_
_entity.id
_entity.type
_entity.pdbx_description
1 polymer ?
#
loop_
_entity_poly.entity_id
_entity_poly.type
_entity_poly.pdbx_seq_one_letter_code
_entity_poly.pdbx_strand_id
1 'polypeptide(L)'
;MRRLEWENMGVRVDGRLLHHLRLADDIVLITPSISQAERMLADFDDACGTIGLQLNLTKTMFMRNGWVPNALFSLNGATISERPLGIPDDQRESR
;
A
#
# COMPACT_ATOMS: atom_id res chain seq x y z
N MET A 1 11.23 14.10 2.23
CA MET A 1 9.80 14.26 1.93
C MET A 1 9.23 15.21 2.96
N ARG A 2 8.27 16.08 2.60
CA ARG A 2 7.45 16.75 3.62
C ARG A 2 6.82 15.68 4.52
N ARG A 3 6.62 16.00 5.79
CA ARG A 3 6.06 15.07 6.78
C ARG A 3 4.63 14.72 6.35
N LEU A 4 4.44 13.54 5.78
CA LEU A 4 3.12 12.98 5.50
C LEU A 4 2.52 12.55 6.84
N GLU A 5 1.30 12.96 7.13
CA GLU A 5 0.60 12.75 8.40
C GLU A 5 0.11 11.29 8.51
N TRP A 6 1.05 10.34 8.53
CA TRP A 6 0.77 8.90 8.55
C TRP A 6 0.83 8.30 9.94
N GLU A 7 0.91 9.10 11.01
CA GLU A 7 1.18 8.66 12.39
C GLU A 7 0.24 7.56 12.91
N ASN A 8 -0.95 7.39 12.29
CA ASN A 8 -1.93 6.35 12.61
C ASN A 8 -2.18 5.34 11.46
N MET A 9 -1.48 5.44 10.34
CA MET A 9 -1.70 4.66 9.11
C MET A 9 -0.57 3.66 8.87
N GLY A 10 -0.43 2.66 9.75
CA GLY A 10 0.66 1.67 9.67
C GLY A 10 0.33 0.37 10.39
N VAL A 11 1.19 -0.62 10.24
CA VAL A 11 1.06 -1.92 10.93
C VAL A 11 2.07 -2.01 12.05
N ARG A 12 1.64 -2.45 13.24
CA ARG A 12 2.55 -2.70 14.36
C ARG A 12 3.30 -4.02 14.14
N VAL A 13 4.62 -3.95 14.07
CA VAL A 13 5.54 -5.08 14.00
C VAL A 13 6.54 -4.93 15.14
N ASP A 14 6.62 -5.91 16.04
CA ASP A 14 7.52 -5.92 17.21
C ASP A 14 7.49 -4.61 18.03
N GLY A 15 6.29 -4.09 18.27
CA GLY A 15 6.08 -2.86 19.04
C GLY A 15 6.34 -1.55 18.27
N ARG A 16 6.84 -1.61 17.03
CA ARG A 16 7.08 -0.46 16.16
C ARG A 16 5.96 -0.30 15.13
N LEU A 17 5.52 0.92 14.87
CA LEU A 17 4.54 1.21 13.82
C LEU A 17 5.26 1.43 12.48
N LEU A 18 5.00 0.56 11.51
CA LEU A 18 5.65 0.57 10.21
C LEU A 18 4.68 1.10 9.14
N HIS A 19 5.09 2.17 8.45
CA HIS A 19 4.29 2.85 7.42
C HIS A 19 4.85 2.63 6.01
N HIS A 20 6.18 2.66 5.88
CA HIS A 20 6.84 2.46 4.60
C HIS A 20 8.22 1.82 4.74
N LEU A 21 8.65 1.12 3.69
CA LEU A 21 10.01 0.68 3.44
C LEU A 21 10.49 1.29 2.12
N ARG A 22 11.75 1.71 2.03
CA ARG A 22 12.33 2.26 0.79
C ARG A 22 13.62 1.51 0.46
N LEU A 23 13.76 1.09 -0.79
CA LEU A 23 14.99 0.54 -1.34
C LEU A 23 15.23 1.13 -2.72
N ALA A 24 16.32 1.88 -2.89
CA ALA A 24 16.62 2.59 -4.14
C ALA A 24 15.42 3.43 -4.62
N ASP A 25 14.88 3.11 -5.80
CA ASP A 25 13.72 3.71 -6.45
C ASP A 25 12.37 3.10 -6.04
N ASP A 26 12.37 1.97 -5.33
CA ASP A 26 11.15 1.31 -4.86
C ASP A 26 10.72 1.78 -3.47
N ILE A 27 9.41 1.91 -3.28
CA ILE A 27 8.77 2.17 -1.99
C ILE A 27 7.64 1.16 -1.76
N VAL A 28 7.57 0.63 -0.55
CA VAL A 28 6.47 -0.23 -0.09
C VAL A 28 5.69 0.55 0.97
N LEU A 29 4.39 0.68 0.76
CA LEU A 29 3.44 1.31 1.69
C LEU A 29 2.69 0.21 2.46
N ILE A 30 2.63 0.31 3.78
CA ILE A 30 2.04 -0.72 4.65
C ILE A 30 0.90 -0.11 5.46
N THR A 31 -0.30 -0.65 5.31
CA THR A 31 -1.51 -0.15 6.01
C THR A 31 -2.40 -1.30 6.47
N PRO A 32 -3.26 -1.07 7.48
CA PRO A 32 -4.20 -2.08 7.98
C PRO A 32 -5.47 -2.24 7.12
N SER A 33 -5.75 -1.35 6.16
CA SER A 33 -6.98 -1.42 5.35
C SER A 33 -6.82 -0.79 3.97
N ILE A 34 -7.65 -1.24 3.02
CA ILE A 34 -7.65 -0.76 1.63
C ILE A 34 -7.90 0.75 1.58
N SER A 35 -8.89 1.27 2.30
CA SER A 35 -9.17 2.71 2.31
C SER A 35 -8.01 3.54 2.87
N GLN A 36 -7.26 3.01 3.85
CA GLN A 36 -6.03 3.67 4.31
C GLN A 36 -4.92 3.58 3.26
N ALA A 37 -4.76 2.44 2.58
CA ALA A 37 -3.82 2.32 1.48
C ALA A 37 -4.11 3.31 0.35
N GLU A 38 -5.39 3.51 -0.03
CA GLU A 38 -5.77 4.42 -1.11
C GLU A 38 -5.43 5.87 -0.74
N ARG A 39 -5.77 6.27 0.49
CA ARG A 39 -5.41 7.59 1.00
C ARG A 39 -3.90 7.79 1.10
N MET A 40 -3.18 6.80 1.63
CA MET A 40 -1.73 6.88 1.79
C MET A 40 -1.01 6.94 0.45
N LEU A 41 -1.52 6.23 -0.56
CA LEU A 41 -1.00 6.27 -1.92
C LEU A 41 -1.32 7.61 -2.61
N ALA A 42 -2.50 8.18 -2.40
CA ALA A 42 -2.86 9.51 -2.91
C ALA A 42 -1.98 10.61 -2.31
N ASP A 43 -1.82 10.61 -0.99
CA ASP A 43 -0.93 11.54 -0.29
C ASP A 43 0.53 11.41 -0.81
N PHE A 44 0.95 10.18 -1.14
CA PHE A 44 2.28 9.92 -1.69
C PHE A 44 2.44 10.40 -3.14
N ASP A 45 1.45 10.17 -4.01
CA ASP A 45 1.44 10.64 -5.39
C ASP A 45 1.46 12.17 -5.45
N ASP A 46 0.63 12.83 -4.64
CA ASP A 46 0.59 14.29 -4.50
C ASP A 46 1.96 14.84 -4.08
N ALA A 47 2.59 14.21 -3.07
CA ALA A 47 3.92 14.60 -2.62
C ALA A 47 4.99 14.39 -3.69
N CYS A 48 4.90 13.33 -4.50
CA CYS A 48 5.77 13.13 -5.66
C CYS A 48 5.58 14.25 -6.69
N GLY A 49 4.32 14.62 -6.97
CA GLY A 49 3.98 15.71 -7.88
C GLY A 49 4.62 17.05 -7.48
N THR A 50 4.71 17.35 -6.18
CA THR A 50 5.36 18.58 -5.69
C THR A 50 6.85 18.70 -6.03
N ILE A 51 7.53 17.58 -6.31
CA ILE A 51 8.94 17.53 -6.68
C ILE A 51 9.16 17.10 -8.14
N GLY A 52 8.09 17.10 -8.95
CA GLY A 52 8.15 16.76 -10.38
C GLY A 52 8.30 15.26 -10.65
N LEU A 53 7.97 14.41 -9.69
CA LEU A 53 7.90 12.95 -9.87
C LEU A 53 6.44 12.51 -10.01
N GLN A 54 6.23 11.37 -10.67
CA GLN A 54 4.92 10.75 -10.82
C GLN A 54 5.03 9.25 -10.57
N LEU A 55 4.02 8.67 -9.92
CA LEU A 55 3.93 7.22 -9.79
C LEU A 55 3.72 6.54 -11.14
N ASN A 56 4.42 5.43 -11.35
CA ASN A 56 4.13 4.55 -12.46
C ASN A 56 3.11 3.48 -12.02
N LEU A 57 1.83 3.74 -12.29
CA LEU A 57 0.72 2.85 -11.92
C LEU A 57 0.81 1.46 -12.56
N THR A 58 1.44 1.34 -13.74
CA THR A 58 1.62 0.03 -14.40
C THR A 58 2.65 -0.85 -13.71
N LYS A 59 3.62 -0.26 -13.01
CA LYS A 59 4.61 -0.98 -12.21
C LYS A 59 4.18 -1.14 -10.75
N THR A 60 3.28 -0.30 -10.29
CA THR A 60 2.75 -0.34 -8.93
C THR A 60 1.86 -1.55 -8.77
N MET A 61 2.08 -2.32 -7.69
CA MET A 61 1.29 -3.50 -7.38
C MET A 61 0.74 -3.41 -5.97
N PHE A 62 -0.52 -3.82 -5.81
CA PHE A 62 -1.15 -4.00 -4.52
C PHE A 62 -1.00 -5.44 -4.06
N MET A 63 -0.74 -5.64 -2.78
CA MET A 63 -0.68 -6.95 -2.15
C MET A 63 -1.53 -6.91 -0.89
N ARG A 64 -2.36 -7.93 -0.69
CA ARG A 64 -3.10 -8.13 0.55
C ARG A 64 -2.81 -9.50 1.14
N ASN A 65 -3.05 -9.62 2.44
CA ASN A 65 -3.08 -10.93 3.08
C ASN A 65 -4.42 -11.64 2.77
N GLY A 66 -4.51 -12.93 3.10
CA GLY A 66 -5.74 -13.72 2.88
C GLY A 66 -6.93 -13.32 3.77
N TRP A 67 -6.73 -12.40 4.72
CA TRP A 67 -7.76 -11.97 5.68
C TRP A 67 -8.55 -10.77 5.17
N VAL A 68 -7.99 -9.99 4.25
CA VAL A 68 -8.68 -8.86 3.62
C VAL A 68 -9.53 -9.42 2.47
N PRO A 69 -10.85 -9.14 2.41
CA PRO A 69 -11.69 -9.57 1.31
C PRO A 69 -11.16 -9.11 -0.06
N ASN A 70 -11.53 -9.84 -1.12
CA ASN A 70 -11.25 -9.39 -2.49
C ASN A 70 -11.90 -8.02 -2.69
N ALA A 71 -11.10 -7.04 -3.06
CA ALA A 71 -11.58 -5.68 -3.30
C ALA A 71 -10.68 -5.00 -4.32
N LEU A 72 -11.29 -4.08 -5.06
CA LEU A 72 -10.56 -3.24 -6.01
C LEU A 72 -9.74 -2.22 -5.23
N PHE A 73 -8.51 -2.01 -5.69
CA PHE A 73 -7.63 -0.97 -5.19
C PHE A 73 -7.39 0.03 -6.31
N SER A 74 -7.70 1.31 -6.07
CA SER A 74 -7.60 2.33 -7.11
C SER A 74 -6.95 3.61 -6.61
N LEU A 75 -6.28 4.31 -7.52
CA LEU A 75 -5.82 5.68 -7.30
C LEU A 75 -6.46 6.58 -8.34
N ASN A 76 -7.20 7.61 -7.90
CA ASN A 76 -7.87 8.57 -8.80
C ASN A 76 -8.74 7.89 -9.89
N GLY A 77 -9.37 6.77 -9.56
CA GLY A 77 -10.19 5.98 -10.48
C GLY A 77 -9.41 5.02 -11.40
N ALA A 78 -8.07 5.01 -11.35
CA ALA A 78 -7.23 4.04 -12.05
C ALA A 78 -6.98 2.81 -11.16
N THR A 79 -7.39 1.63 -11.66
CA THR A 79 -7.19 0.36 -10.96
C THR A 79 -5.72 -0.05 -10.94
N ILE A 80 -5.24 -0.50 -9.79
CA ILE A 80 -3.88 -1.00 -9.59
C ILE A 80 -3.90 -2.54 -9.61
N SER A 81 -2.88 -3.13 -10.25
CA SER A 81 -2.77 -4.58 -10.36
C SER A 81 -2.52 -5.24 -9.00
N GLU A 82 -3.21 -6.35 -8.72
CA GLU A 82 -2.97 -7.15 -7.52
C GLU A 82 -1.89 -8.20 -7.79
N ARG A 83 -0.93 -8.33 -6.88
CA ARG A 83 0.01 -9.45 -6.83
C ARG A 83 -0.29 -10.28 -5.56
N PRO A 84 -0.54 -11.60 -5.69
CA PRO A 84 -0.73 -12.46 -4.53
C PRO A 84 0.52 -12.46 -3.64
N LEU A 85 0.33 -12.22 -2.34
CA LEU A 85 1.31 -12.65 -1.35
C LEU A 85 1.27 -14.19 -1.39
N GLY A 86 2.41 -14.87 -1.55
CA GLY A 86 2.51 -16.31 -1.87
C GLY A 86 1.97 -17.31 -0.83
N ILE A 87 0.93 -16.95 -0.08
CA ILE A 87 0.13 -17.83 0.75
C ILE A 87 -0.90 -18.52 -0.15
N PRO A 88 -0.81 -19.85 -0.33
CA PRO A 88 -1.74 -20.61 -1.15
C PRO A 88 -3.18 -20.46 -0.67
N ASP A 89 -4.14 -20.45 -1.59
CA ASP A 89 -5.56 -20.21 -1.27
C ASP A 89 -6.16 -21.30 -0.36
N ASP A 90 -5.60 -22.51 -0.35
CA ASP A 90 -6.05 -23.65 0.47
C ASP A 90 -5.81 -23.47 1.98
N GLN A 91 -4.91 -22.56 2.37
CA GLN A 91 -4.64 -22.23 3.78
C GLN A 91 -5.54 -21.08 4.29
N ARG A 92 -6.42 -20.52 3.45
CA ARG A 92 -7.23 -19.32 3.78
C ARG A 92 -8.59 -19.62 4.43
N GLU A 93 -9.11 -20.84 4.31
CA GLU A 93 -10.48 -21.19 4.72
C GLU A 93 -10.56 -21.95 6.07
N SER A 94 -9.46 -22.06 6.81
CA SER A 94 -9.44 -22.79 8.09
C SER A 94 -9.61 -21.88 9.31
N ARG A 95 -10.82 -21.32 9.48
CA ARG A 95 -11.58 -21.11 10.75
C ARG A 95 -12.62 -20.00 10.67
#